data_AF-A0A498LQX4-F1
#
_entry.id   AF-A0A498LQX4-F1
#
_cell.length_a   1.000
_cell.length_b   1.000
_cell.length_c   1.000
_cell.angle_alpha   90.00
_cell.angle_beta   90.00
_cell.angle_gamma   90.00
#
_symmetry.space_group_name_H-M   'P 1'
#
loop_
_entity.id
_entity.type
_entity.pdbx_description
1 polymer ?
#
loop_
_entity_poly.entity_id
_entity_poly.type
_entity_poly.pdbx_seq_one_letter_code
_entity_poly.pdbx_strand_id
1 'polypeptide(L)'
;MEVAQRSGLSSYQCKHIRSVNYCTSSAEPVSLKEEILSEMQKKIPVDLPDEVRAPSQDKDYPRILCPDECVCQICPGVPLSEPILITKKAKILTNWSIIEDVATYCKQCPLCGMFYRYQEWKDHLHNFDDHNILAIPLCLTLRSLLQVNVIRKLCKECGLDSTGSRSDLLLRLSNEMKSRQTYDKIFEKIWGASGGWGV
;
A
#
# COMPACT_ATOMS: atom_id res chain seq x y z
N MET A 1 32.82 -12.20 4.41
CA MET A 1 32.46 -11.91 3.01
C MET A 1 31.23 -12.73 2.70
N GLU A 2 30.04 -12.22 3.05
CA GLU A 2 28.76 -12.82 2.68
C GLU A 2 27.77 -11.68 2.45
N VAL A 3 27.17 -11.72 1.28
CA VAL A 3 26.67 -10.56 0.53
C VAL A 3 25.17 -10.51 0.73
N ALA A 4 24.61 -9.32 1.01
CA ALA A 4 23.16 -9.10 0.99
C ALA A 4 22.63 -9.22 -0.45
N GLN A 5 22.39 -10.45 -0.90
CA GLN A 5 21.77 -10.76 -2.20
C GLN A 5 20.25 -10.55 -2.15
N ARG A 6 19.79 -9.32 -1.91
CA ARG A 6 18.36 -8.98 -2.12
C ARG A 6 18.11 -7.86 -3.12
N SER A 7 19.13 -7.13 -3.55
CA SER A 7 18.92 -5.98 -4.46
C SER A 7 19.94 -5.86 -5.60
N GLY A 8 20.83 -6.84 -5.80
CA GLY A 8 21.84 -6.81 -6.88
C GLY A 8 22.86 -5.66 -6.80
N LEU A 9 22.85 -4.88 -5.71
CA LEU A 9 23.74 -3.74 -5.50
C LEU A 9 24.63 -4.00 -4.29
N SER A 10 25.90 -3.66 -4.44
CA SER A 10 26.90 -3.75 -3.38
C SER A 10 26.82 -2.51 -2.47
N SER A 11 27.08 -2.68 -1.17
CA SER A 11 26.92 -1.62 -0.15
C SER A 11 27.72 -0.35 -0.43
N TYR A 12 28.79 -0.44 -1.23
CA TYR A 12 29.61 0.70 -1.63
C TYR A 12 29.00 1.58 -2.73
N GLN A 13 27.87 1.18 -3.33
CA GLN A 13 27.26 1.89 -4.47
C GLN A 13 26.15 2.87 -4.06
N CYS A 14 25.66 2.85 -2.82
CA CYS A 14 24.65 3.81 -2.34
C CYS A 14 25.27 4.81 -1.34
N LYS A 15 25.38 6.09 -1.75
CA LYS A 15 25.91 7.18 -0.92
C LYS A 15 25.19 7.36 0.43
N HIS A 16 23.95 6.88 0.55
CA HIS A 16 23.14 6.95 1.76
C HIS A 16 23.50 5.89 2.83
N ILE A 17 24.24 4.84 2.44
CA ILE A 17 24.53 3.67 3.31
C ILE A 17 26.00 3.66 3.76
N ARG A 18 26.79 4.67 3.36
CA ARG A 18 28.24 4.74 3.63
C ARG A 18 28.58 4.75 5.12
N SER A 19 27.67 5.21 5.99
CA SER A 19 27.81 5.19 7.45
C SER A 19 27.77 3.78 8.05
N VAL A 20 27.11 2.82 7.37
CA VAL A 20 26.98 1.43 7.84
C VAL A 20 28.33 0.70 7.82
N ASN A 21 29.24 1.08 6.92
CA ASN A 21 30.60 0.52 6.88
C ASN A 21 31.46 0.92 8.09
N TYR A 22 31.10 1.99 8.81
CA TYR A 22 31.80 2.46 10.01
C TYR A 22 31.10 2.03 11.31
N CYS A 23 29.93 1.39 11.20
CA CYS A 23 29.16 0.94 12.36
C CYS A 23 29.75 -0.38 12.88
N THR A 24 30.43 -0.33 14.02
CA THR A 24 31.01 -1.51 14.69
C THR A 24 30.04 -2.19 15.66
N SER A 25 28.84 -1.62 15.83
CA SER A 25 27.77 -2.17 16.66
C SER A 25 26.58 -2.56 15.79
N SER A 26 26.13 -3.79 15.96
CA SER A 26 24.83 -4.23 15.48
C SER A 26 23.78 -3.60 16.40
N ALA A 27 22.87 -2.81 15.85
CA ALA A 27 21.70 -2.40 16.63
C ALA A 27 20.93 -3.66 17.04
N GLU A 28 20.62 -3.78 18.33
CA GLU A 28 19.69 -4.79 18.82
C GLU A 28 18.40 -4.70 17.99
N PRO A 29 17.88 -5.82 17.46
CA PRO A 29 16.64 -5.81 16.71
C PRO A 29 15.49 -5.36 17.63
N VAL A 30 15.13 -4.08 17.55
CA VAL A 30 13.97 -3.54 18.27
C VAL A 30 12.73 -4.07 17.57
N SER A 31 12.07 -5.07 18.16
CA SER A 31 10.68 -5.37 17.81
C SER A 31 9.83 -4.18 18.21
N LEU A 32 9.39 -3.41 17.23
CA LEU A 32 8.41 -2.35 17.43
C LEU A 32 7.15 -2.98 18.03
N LYS A 33 6.70 -2.45 19.16
CA LYS A 33 5.44 -2.90 19.78
C LYS A 33 4.30 -2.73 18.77
N GLU A 34 3.35 -3.65 18.79
CA GLU A 34 2.18 -3.65 17.89
C GLU A 34 1.39 -2.32 17.95
N GLU A 35 1.35 -1.71 19.13
CA GLU A 35 0.78 -0.40 19.42
C GLU A 35 1.47 0.72 18.61
N ILE A 36 2.80 0.74 18.57
CA ILE A 36 3.62 1.72 17.81
C ILE A 36 3.45 1.50 16.30
N LEU A 37 3.35 0.25 15.86
CA LEU A 37 3.02 -0.09 14.47
C LEU A 37 1.59 0.31 14.09
N SER A 38 0.67 0.37 15.05
CA SER A 38 -0.71 0.82 14.86
C SER A 38 -0.84 2.35 14.90
N GLU A 39 0.01 3.06 15.65
CA GLU A 39 0.07 4.52 15.63
C GLU A 39 0.74 5.06 14.36
N MET A 40 1.77 4.37 13.87
CA MET A 40 2.49 4.78 12.65
C MET A 40 1.78 4.38 11.36
N GLN A 41 0.77 3.52 11.43
CA GLN A 41 -0.09 3.13 10.32
C GLN A 41 -1.52 3.25 10.81
N LYS A 42 -2.25 4.31 10.44
CA LYS A 42 -3.72 4.29 10.48
C LYS A 42 -4.18 3.18 9.52
N LYS A 43 -4.12 1.94 9.98
CA LYS A 43 -4.52 0.75 9.24
C LYS A 43 -6.00 0.93 8.95
N ILE A 44 -6.40 0.58 7.74
CA ILE A 44 -7.82 0.52 7.39
C ILE A 44 -8.51 -0.37 8.45
N PRO A 45 -9.50 0.15 9.20
CA PRO A 45 -10.18 -0.64 10.23
C PRO A 45 -10.71 -1.96 9.66
N VAL A 46 -10.70 -3.03 10.46
CA VAL A 46 -11.30 -4.30 10.07
C VAL A 46 -12.80 -4.11 9.84
N ASP A 47 -13.43 -3.33 10.72
CA ASP A 47 -14.84 -2.98 10.67
C ASP A 47 -15.03 -1.57 10.08
N LEU A 48 -15.09 -1.50 8.76
CA LEU A 48 -15.51 -0.29 8.04
C LEU A 48 -17.05 -0.22 7.96
N PRO A 49 -17.66 0.97 8.00
CA PRO A 49 -19.08 1.15 7.65
C PRO A 49 -19.37 0.69 6.22
N ASP A 50 -20.58 0.19 5.94
CA ASP A 50 -20.97 -0.33 4.62
C ASP A 50 -20.87 0.73 3.52
N GLU A 51 -21.19 1.98 3.83
CA GLU A 51 -21.05 3.14 2.93
C GLU A 51 -19.59 3.36 2.48
N VAL A 52 -18.62 2.99 3.32
CA VAL A 52 -17.20 3.09 2.99
C VAL A 52 -16.71 1.94 2.13
N ARG A 53 -17.35 0.77 2.29
CA ARG A 53 -17.05 -0.44 1.53
C ARG A 53 -17.70 -0.41 0.15
N ALA A 54 -18.89 0.19 0.05
CA ALA A 54 -19.69 0.22 -1.15
C ALA A 54 -18.96 1.00 -2.26
N PRO A 55 -18.73 0.37 -3.42
CA PRO A 55 -18.21 1.07 -4.56
C PRO A 55 -19.23 2.14 -5.03
N SER A 56 -18.82 3.41 -5.17
CA SER A 56 -19.61 4.47 -5.81
C SER A 56 -18.83 5.13 -6.96
N GLN A 57 -19.41 5.13 -8.17
CA GLN A 57 -18.82 5.74 -9.36
C GLN A 57 -18.84 7.28 -9.31
N ASP A 58 -19.89 7.86 -8.73
CA ASP A 58 -20.10 9.32 -8.65
C ASP A 58 -19.52 9.94 -7.36
N LYS A 59 -18.58 9.27 -6.71
CA LYS A 59 -17.98 9.79 -5.47
C LYS A 59 -17.06 10.96 -5.81
N ASP A 60 -17.37 12.12 -5.26
CA ASP A 60 -16.48 13.28 -5.32
C ASP A 60 -15.41 13.15 -4.24
N TYR A 61 -14.16 13.01 -4.67
CA TYR A 61 -13.01 12.83 -3.77
C TYR A 61 -12.25 14.15 -3.58
N PRO A 62 -11.76 14.44 -2.37
CA PRO A 62 -10.98 15.64 -2.12
C PRO A 62 -9.69 15.64 -2.96
N ARG A 63 -9.38 16.79 -3.57
CA ARG A 63 -8.14 16.99 -4.35
C ARG A 63 -7.00 17.59 -3.54
N ILE A 64 -7.24 17.96 -2.29
CA ILE A 64 -6.24 18.49 -1.36
C ILE A 64 -6.27 17.58 -0.13
N LEU A 65 -5.20 16.81 0.04
CA LEU A 65 -5.09 15.77 1.05
C LEU A 65 -4.05 16.20 2.10
N CYS A 66 -4.53 16.62 3.26
CA CYS A 66 -3.70 17.10 4.37
C CYS A 66 -3.97 16.25 5.63
N PRO A 67 -2.94 15.82 6.37
CA PRO A 67 -3.16 15.10 7.64
C PRO A 67 -3.96 15.94 8.64
N ASP A 68 -4.90 15.30 9.33
CA ASP A 68 -5.75 15.95 10.32
C ASP A 68 -5.01 16.26 11.64
N GLU A 69 -3.90 15.57 11.92
CA GLU A 69 -3.16 15.81 13.15
C GLU A 69 -2.69 17.27 13.24
N CYS A 70 -2.95 17.88 14.40
CA CYS A 70 -2.45 19.21 14.75
C CYS A 70 -1.37 19.17 15.83
N VAL A 71 -1.23 18.03 16.51
CA VAL A 71 -0.26 17.81 17.59
C VAL A 71 0.51 16.51 17.38
N CYS A 72 1.76 16.50 17.82
CA CYS A 72 2.60 15.33 17.78
C CYS A 72 2.10 14.27 18.77
N GLN A 73 1.93 13.05 18.29
CA GLN A 73 1.54 11.89 19.11
C GLN A 73 2.69 11.34 19.96
N ILE A 74 3.95 11.68 19.60
CA ILE A 74 5.15 11.24 20.33
C ILE A 74 5.58 12.30 21.36
N CYS A 75 5.41 13.58 21.04
CA CYS A 75 5.81 14.69 21.91
C CYS A 75 4.56 15.36 22.51
N PRO A 76 4.23 15.11 23.78
CA PRO A 76 3.00 15.60 24.40
C PRO A 76 2.86 17.13 24.27
N GLY A 77 1.75 17.57 23.69
CA GLY A 77 1.41 19.00 23.58
C GLY A 77 2.21 19.78 22.54
N VAL A 78 3.08 19.15 21.75
CA VAL A 78 3.84 19.86 20.71
C VAL A 78 2.99 20.02 19.45
N PRO A 79 2.70 21.26 19.00
CA PRO A 79 2.00 21.47 17.74
C PRO A 79 2.88 21.07 16.56
N LEU A 80 2.24 20.52 15.52
CA LEU A 80 2.92 20.23 14.25
C LEU A 80 3.13 21.52 13.44
N SER A 81 4.04 21.46 12.47
CA SER A 81 4.24 22.54 11.51
C SER A 81 2.99 22.85 10.70
N GLU A 82 3.00 24.01 10.04
CA GLU A 82 2.12 24.25 8.89
C GLU A 82 2.26 23.14 7.84
N PRO A 83 1.21 22.85 7.05
CA PRO A 83 1.26 21.85 5.99
C PRO A 83 2.37 22.11 4.96
N ILE A 84 3.20 21.09 4.75
CA ILE A 84 4.27 21.06 3.76
C ILE A 84 3.77 20.31 2.54
N LEU A 85 3.77 20.96 1.38
CA LEU A 85 3.37 20.34 0.11
C LEU A 85 4.39 19.26 -0.28
N ILE A 86 3.91 18.05 -0.55
CA ILE A 86 4.72 16.95 -1.09
C ILE A 86 4.68 17.01 -2.62
N THR A 87 3.49 16.93 -3.20
CA THR A 87 3.29 16.96 -4.66
C THR A 87 1.90 17.48 -5.01
N LYS A 88 1.74 17.98 -6.24
CA LYS A 88 0.44 18.31 -6.86
C LYS A 88 0.05 17.33 -7.97
N LYS A 89 0.85 16.27 -8.16
CA LYS A 89 0.71 15.29 -9.23
C LYS A 89 0.32 13.91 -8.69
N ALA A 90 -0.17 13.85 -7.45
CA ALA A 90 -0.67 12.60 -6.92
C ALA A 90 -1.93 12.18 -7.69
N LYS A 91 -2.23 10.89 -7.60
CA LYS A 91 -3.39 10.27 -8.24
C LYS A 91 -4.20 9.52 -7.21
N ILE A 92 -5.53 9.60 -7.33
CA ILE A 92 -6.44 8.71 -6.63
C ILE A 92 -6.86 7.59 -7.59
N LEU A 93 -6.53 6.36 -7.24
CA LEU A 93 -6.89 5.16 -7.97
C LEU A 93 -8.19 4.62 -7.37
N THR A 94 -9.24 4.54 -8.20
CA THR A 94 -10.54 3.98 -7.82
C THR A 94 -10.78 2.66 -8.57
N ASN A 95 -11.94 2.06 -8.34
CA ASN A 95 -12.35 0.86 -9.09
C ASN A 95 -12.66 1.14 -10.57
N TRP A 96 -12.94 2.38 -10.96
CA TRP A 96 -13.40 2.71 -12.33
C TRP A 96 -12.51 3.71 -13.06
N SER A 97 -11.81 4.57 -12.33
CA SER A 97 -11.06 5.69 -12.91
C SER A 97 -9.85 6.06 -12.08
N ILE A 98 -8.95 6.83 -12.71
CA ILE A 98 -7.82 7.47 -12.07
C ILE A 98 -8.12 8.97 -12.04
N ILE A 99 -8.11 9.56 -10.84
CA ILE A 99 -8.26 10.99 -10.64
C ILE A 99 -6.86 11.57 -10.50
N GLU A 100 -6.49 12.48 -11.40
CA GLU A 100 -5.17 13.12 -11.43
C GLU A 100 -5.19 14.52 -10.80
N ASP A 101 -4.02 15.16 -10.73
CA ASP A 101 -3.81 16.50 -10.20
C ASP A 101 -4.28 16.67 -8.74
N VAL A 102 -3.95 15.68 -7.91
CA VAL A 102 -4.22 15.70 -6.47
C VAL A 102 -3.00 16.23 -5.73
N ALA A 103 -3.23 17.14 -4.79
CA ALA A 103 -2.22 17.70 -3.92
C ALA A 103 -2.16 16.95 -2.59
N THR A 104 -0.97 16.46 -2.22
CA THR A 104 -0.72 15.78 -0.95
C THR A 104 0.23 16.59 -0.09
N TYR A 105 -0.03 16.59 1.22
CA TYR A 105 0.72 17.36 2.20
C TYR A 105 1.17 16.46 3.36
N CYS A 106 2.25 16.86 4.02
CA CYS A 106 2.63 16.35 5.33
C CYS A 106 2.77 17.49 6.34
N LYS A 107 2.85 17.16 7.62
CA LYS A 107 3.23 18.08 8.70
C LYS A 107 4.40 17.49 9.47
N GLN A 108 5.29 18.33 9.98
CA GLN A 108 6.47 17.87 10.73
C GLN A 108 6.39 18.32 12.18
N CYS A 109 6.72 17.43 13.12
CA CYS A 109 6.96 17.83 14.51
C CYS A 109 8.30 18.57 14.59
N PRO A 110 8.35 19.82 15.06
CA PRO A 110 9.60 20.58 15.13
C PRO A 110 10.56 20.05 16.19
N LEU A 111 10.07 19.28 17.17
CA LEU A 111 10.88 18.76 18.27
C LEU A 111 11.57 17.43 17.91
N CYS A 112 10.80 16.42 17.50
CA CYS A 112 11.33 15.08 17.20
C CYS A 112 11.58 14.83 15.71
N GLY A 113 11.18 15.77 14.84
CA GLY A 113 11.37 15.66 13.38
C GLY A 113 10.41 14.70 12.68
N MET A 114 9.46 14.09 13.39
CA MET A 114 8.51 13.13 12.84
C MET A 114 7.55 13.75 11.83
N PHE A 115 7.34 13.05 10.71
CA PHE A 115 6.40 13.46 9.67
C PHE A 115 5.06 12.74 9.79
N TYR A 116 3.99 13.52 9.73
CA TYR A 116 2.61 13.08 9.64
C TYR A 116 2.14 13.26 8.21
N ARG A 117 1.63 12.19 7.60
CA ARG A 117 1.17 12.17 6.20
C ARG A 117 -0.34 11.94 6.19
N TYR A 118 -1.03 12.39 5.15
CA TYR A 118 -2.46 12.16 5.00
C TYR A 118 -2.80 10.68 5.16
N GLN A 119 -3.70 10.34 6.08
CA GLN A 119 -4.12 8.96 6.35
C GLN A 119 -5.60 8.89 6.80
N GLU A 120 -6.47 9.72 6.21
CA GLU A 120 -7.86 9.85 6.65
C GLU A 120 -8.81 8.87 5.94
N TRP A 121 -8.98 7.68 6.52
CA TRP A 121 -9.86 6.65 5.95
C TRP A 121 -11.33 7.07 5.82
N LYS A 122 -11.77 8.06 6.60
CA LYS A 122 -13.14 8.61 6.57
C LYS A 122 -13.49 9.24 5.23
N ASP A 123 -12.47 9.70 4.49
CA ASP A 123 -12.64 10.23 3.13
C ASP A 123 -12.73 9.11 2.08
N HIS A 124 -12.83 7.86 2.51
CA HIS A 124 -12.82 6.67 1.66
C HIS A 124 -11.50 6.48 0.91
N LEU A 125 -10.40 7.03 1.43
CA LEU A 125 -9.08 7.02 0.82
C LEU A 125 -8.05 6.36 1.74
N HIS A 126 -7.02 5.79 1.13
CA HIS A 126 -5.85 5.25 1.79
C HIS A 126 -4.59 5.75 1.08
N ASN A 127 -3.69 6.38 1.84
CA ASN A 127 -2.43 6.86 1.28
C ASN A 127 -1.39 5.74 1.27
N PHE A 128 -1.03 5.29 0.07
CA PHE A 128 -0.01 4.26 -0.13
C PHE A 128 1.42 4.86 -0.08
N ASP A 129 1.70 5.89 -0.88
CA ASP A 129 3.06 6.45 -1.04
C ASP A 129 3.11 7.96 -1.35
N ASP A 130 2.08 8.71 -0.96
CA ASP A 130 1.89 10.15 -1.18
C ASP A 130 1.69 10.59 -2.64
N HIS A 131 1.92 9.68 -3.60
CA HIS A 131 1.73 9.90 -5.04
C HIS A 131 0.58 9.05 -5.59
N ASN A 132 0.37 7.89 -5.01
CA ASN A 132 -0.71 6.97 -5.29
C ASN A 132 -1.59 6.86 -4.04
N ILE A 133 -2.81 7.35 -4.16
CA ILE A 133 -3.83 7.26 -3.13
C ILE A 133 -4.86 6.25 -3.63
N LEU A 134 -5.25 5.31 -2.79
CA LEU A 134 -6.14 4.23 -3.17
C LEU A 134 -7.50 4.49 -2.54
N ALA A 135 -8.57 4.41 -3.33
CA ALA A 135 -9.91 4.33 -2.78
C ALA A 135 -10.02 3.08 -1.89
N ILE A 136 -10.67 3.19 -0.74
CA ILE A 136 -10.88 2.06 0.17
C ILE A 136 -11.62 0.91 -0.54
N PRO A 137 -12.70 1.14 -1.33
CA PRO A 137 -13.31 0.09 -2.14
C PRO A 137 -12.31 -0.65 -3.04
N LEU A 138 -11.35 0.07 -3.64
CA LEU A 138 -10.30 -0.55 -4.46
C LEU A 138 -9.37 -1.41 -3.61
N CYS A 139 -8.93 -0.91 -2.44
CA CYS A 139 -8.14 -1.70 -1.49
C CYS A 139 -8.87 -2.99 -1.09
N LEU A 140 -10.18 -2.92 -0.87
CA LEU A 140 -11.01 -4.08 -0.52
C LEU A 140 -11.15 -5.06 -1.68
N THR A 141 -11.38 -4.57 -2.90
CA THR A 141 -11.41 -5.39 -4.12
C THR A 141 -10.06 -6.08 -4.37
N LEU A 142 -8.95 -5.34 -4.25
CA LEU A 142 -7.61 -5.92 -4.34
C LEU A 142 -7.40 -6.97 -3.24
N ARG A 143 -7.83 -6.70 -2.00
CA ARG A 143 -7.75 -7.66 -0.90
C ARG A 143 -8.59 -8.91 -1.17
N SER A 144 -9.80 -8.79 -1.71
CA SER A 144 -10.67 -9.93 -2.04
C SER A 144 -10.09 -10.77 -3.17
N LEU A 145 -9.58 -10.14 -4.23
CA LEU A 145 -8.88 -10.82 -5.32
C LEU A 145 -7.61 -11.54 -4.84
N LEU A 146 -6.96 -10.98 -3.82
CA LEU A 146 -5.77 -11.55 -3.18
C LEU A 146 -6.07 -12.44 -1.98
N GLN A 147 -7.34 -12.80 -1.72
CA GLN A 147 -7.66 -13.76 -0.66
C GLN A 147 -7.10 -15.13 -1.02
N VAL A 148 -6.51 -15.81 -0.04
CA VAL A 148 -5.89 -17.13 -0.24
C VAL A 148 -6.86 -18.12 -0.88
N ASN A 149 -8.16 -18.06 -0.58
CA ASN A 149 -9.16 -18.93 -1.19
C ASN A 149 -9.34 -18.66 -2.70
N VAL A 150 -9.32 -17.39 -3.11
CA VAL A 150 -9.36 -16.98 -4.53
C VAL A 150 -8.07 -17.40 -5.23
N ILE A 151 -6.92 -17.14 -4.61
CA ILE A 151 -5.61 -17.56 -5.13
C ILE A 151 -5.55 -19.09 -5.29
N ARG A 152 -6.03 -19.86 -4.31
CA ARG A 152 -6.10 -21.33 -4.39
C ARG A 152 -7.02 -21.79 -5.51
N LYS A 153 -8.18 -21.14 -5.70
CA LYS A 153 -9.10 -21.42 -6.81
C LYS A 153 -8.41 -21.18 -8.17
N LEU A 154 -7.74 -20.04 -8.32
CA LEU A 154 -6.98 -19.71 -9.52
C LEU A 154 -5.83 -20.70 -9.77
N CYS A 155 -5.10 -21.11 -8.74
CA CYS A 155 -4.09 -22.17 -8.88
C CYS A 155 -4.71 -23.45 -9.43
N LYS A 156 -5.84 -23.93 -8.87
CA LYS A 156 -6.54 -25.12 -9.36
C LYS A 156 -6.99 -24.99 -10.82
N GLU A 157 -7.58 -23.84 -11.18
CA GLU A 157 -8.03 -23.59 -12.54
C GLU A 157 -6.87 -23.48 -13.54
N CYS A 158 -5.68 -23.10 -13.09
CA CYS A 158 -4.44 -23.09 -13.88
C CYS A 158 -3.68 -24.42 -13.83
N GLY A 159 -4.20 -25.46 -13.17
CA GLY A 159 -3.51 -26.74 -13.01
C GLY A 159 -2.28 -26.69 -12.10
N LEU A 160 -2.13 -25.62 -11.31
CA LEU A 160 -1.04 -25.42 -10.36
C LEU A 160 -1.39 -26.03 -9.00
N ASP A 161 -0.36 -26.48 -8.26
CA ASP A 161 -0.53 -26.89 -6.86
C ASP A 161 -1.10 -25.72 -6.05
N SER A 162 -2.21 -25.99 -5.37
CA SER A 162 -2.98 -25.02 -4.59
C SER A 162 -2.74 -25.16 -3.09
N THR A 163 -1.71 -25.88 -2.65
CA THR A 163 -1.26 -25.96 -1.26
C THR A 163 -0.13 -24.96 -0.94
N GLY A 164 0.18 -24.75 0.34
CA GLY A 164 1.25 -23.83 0.78
C GLY A 164 0.76 -22.45 1.24
N SER A 165 1.72 -21.57 1.51
CA SER A 165 1.48 -20.20 2.00
C SER A 165 0.96 -19.29 0.88
N ARG A 166 0.42 -18.12 1.24
CA ARG A 166 -0.02 -17.10 0.27
C ARG A 166 1.09 -16.72 -0.71
N SER A 167 2.32 -16.60 -0.21
CA SER A 167 3.49 -16.23 -1.02
C SER A 167 3.86 -17.32 -2.03
N ASP A 168 3.79 -18.59 -1.63
CA ASP A 168 4.07 -19.72 -2.53
C ASP A 168 3.07 -19.76 -3.70
N LEU A 169 1.80 -19.56 -3.38
CA LEU A 169 0.72 -19.55 -4.37
C LEU A 169 0.85 -18.36 -5.35
N LEU A 170 1.16 -17.16 -4.84
CA LEU A 170 1.38 -15.97 -5.67
C LEU A 170 2.62 -16.13 -6.57
N LEU A 171 3.70 -16.73 -6.05
CA LEU A 171 4.90 -17.00 -6.85
C LEU A 171 4.61 -17.96 -8.01
N ARG A 172 3.81 -19.01 -7.77
CA ARG A 172 3.40 -19.97 -8.82
C ARG A 172 2.54 -19.31 -9.88
N LEU A 173 1.52 -18.56 -9.48
CA LEU A 173 0.66 -17.83 -10.43
C LEU A 173 1.45 -16.79 -11.22
N SER A 174 2.35 -16.04 -10.58
CA SER A 174 3.22 -15.07 -11.25
C SER A 174 4.14 -15.74 -12.28
N ASN A 175 4.68 -16.93 -11.98
CA ASN A 175 5.47 -17.70 -12.93
C ASN A 175 4.65 -18.17 -14.15
N GLU A 176 3.38 -18.54 -13.93
CA GLU A 176 2.46 -18.95 -14.99
C GLU A 176 2.07 -17.75 -15.89
N MET A 177 1.87 -16.57 -15.31
CA MET A 177 1.50 -15.32 -16.01
C MET A 177 2.61 -14.71 -16.90
N LYS A 178 3.77 -15.37 -17.07
CA LYS A 178 4.91 -14.84 -17.85
C LYS A 178 4.66 -14.75 -19.35
N SER A 179 3.64 -15.42 -19.88
CA SER A 179 3.28 -15.35 -21.31
C SER A 179 1.99 -14.56 -21.52
N ARG A 180 1.91 -13.78 -22.61
CA ARG A 180 0.69 -13.00 -22.97
C ARG A 180 -0.54 -13.90 -23.11
N GLN A 181 -0.37 -15.07 -23.71
CA GLN A 181 -1.44 -16.07 -23.88
C GLN A 181 -1.93 -16.63 -22.53
N THR A 182 -1.02 -16.80 -21.57
CA THR A 182 -1.38 -17.27 -20.23
C THR A 182 -2.01 -16.16 -19.39
N TYR A 183 -1.55 -14.92 -19.55
CA TYR A 183 -2.17 -13.75 -18.96
C TYR A 183 -3.63 -13.61 -19.42
N ASP A 184 -3.88 -13.65 -20.73
CA ASP A 184 -5.23 -13.49 -21.29
C ASP A 184 -6.17 -14.62 -20.77
N LYS A 185 -5.70 -15.87 -20.70
CA LYS A 185 -6.46 -16.99 -20.11
C LYS A 185 -6.76 -16.84 -18.61
N ILE A 186 -5.80 -16.32 -17.84
CA ILE A 186 -5.97 -16.10 -16.40
C ILE A 186 -6.91 -14.91 -16.16
N PHE A 187 -6.76 -13.86 -16.96
CA PHE A 187 -7.64 -12.69 -16.95
C PHE A 187 -9.09 -13.10 -17.27
N GLU A 188 -9.31 -13.88 -18.33
CA GLU A 188 -10.64 -14.43 -18.67
C GLU A 188 -11.25 -15.29 -17.54
N LYS A 189 -10.45 -16.00 -16.74
CA LYS A 189 -10.96 -16.78 -15.61
C LYS A 189 -11.32 -15.92 -14.39
N ILE A 190 -10.53 -14.88 -14.11
CA ILE A 190 -10.79 -13.91 -13.04
C ILE A 190 -12.08 -13.14 -13.35
N TRP A 191 -12.25 -12.72 -14.59
CA TRP A 191 -13.33 -11.82 -15.01
C TRP A 191 -14.53 -12.55 -15.62
N GLY A 192 -14.37 -13.72 -16.22
CA GLY A 192 -15.45 -14.52 -16.81
C GLY A 192 -16.31 -15.27 -15.78
N ALA A 193 -15.87 -15.36 -14.52
CA ALA A 193 -16.67 -15.91 -13.43
C ALA A 193 -17.71 -14.91 -12.86
N SER A 194 -17.59 -13.62 -13.21
CA SER A 194 -18.59 -12.57 -13.00
C SER A 194 -19.18 -12.21 -14.36
N GLY A 195 -20.40 -12.68 -14.66
CA GLY A 195 -20.96 -12.67 -16.02
C GLY A 195 -20.95 -11.31 -16.74
N GLY A 196 -20.70 -11.40 -18.06
CA GLY A 196 -20.76 -10.31 -19.05
C GLY A 196 -19.60 -9.33 -18.88
N TRP A 197 -18.87 -8.90 -19.90
CA TRP A 197 -19.33 -8.38 -21.18
C TRP A 197 -18.33 -8.71 -22.27
N GLY A 198 -18.82 -9.27 -23.37
CA GLY A 198 -18.14 -9.13 -24.66
C GLY A 198 -18.50 -7.77 -25.23
N VAL A 199 -17.48 -6.92 -25.42
CA VAL A 199 -17.01 -6.37 -26.70
C VAL A 199 -15.66 -5.70 -26.48
#